data_AF-A0A848V5T1-F1
#
_entry.id   AF-A0A848V5T1-F1
#
_cell.length_a   1.000
_cell.length_b   1.000
_cell.length_c   1.000
_cell.angle_alpha   90.00
_cell.angle_beta   90.00
_cell.angle_gamma   90.00
#
_symmetry.space_group_name_H-M   'P 1'
#
loop_
_entity.id
_entity.type
_entity.pdbx_description
1 polymer ?
#
loop_
_entity_poly.entity_id
_entity_poly.type
_entity_poly.pdbx_seq_one_letter_code
_entity_poly.pdbx_strand_id
1 'polypeptide(L)'
;MIIRKTLMTLAAASMMVPALASAGETAPQAGAFTVKTTTDYRVKEAVKSFKSGDFTRSIAYSQKAIEEGLSTKREAIAFSNLCAALAASGDMNAATEACDTALELRPDYAPAVDNKAALTVMLAQK
;
A
#
# COMPACT_ATOMS: atom_id res chain seq x y z
N MET A 1 -35.45 -39.64 -47.50
CA MET A 1 -35.15 -38.20 -47.63
C MET A 1 -35.12 -37.63 -46.22
N ILE A 2 -33.95 -37.61 -45.56
CA ILE A 2 -33.16 -36.38 -45.30
C ILE A 2 -34.11 -35.31 -44.74
N ILE A 3 -34.11 -35.03 -43.44
CA ILE A 3 -33.27 -33.95 -42.86
C ILE A 3 -32.90 -34.29 -41.40
N ARG A 4 -31.60 -34.21 -41.13
CA ARG A 4 -30.95 -34.27 -39.82
C ARG A 4 -31.35 -33.05 -38.98
N LYS A 5 -31.91 -33.26 -37.79
CA LYS A 5 -31.93 -32.26 -36.72
C LYS A 5 -31.40 -32.92 -35.45
N THR A 6 -30.09 -33.07 -35.38
CA THR A 6 -29.40 -33.39 -34.14
C THR A 6 -29.36 -32.11 -33.32
N LEU A 7 -30.23 -32.04 -32.30
CA LEU A 7 -30.25 -30.96 -31.31
C LEU A 7 -28.92 -30.96 -30.54
N MET A 8 -28.45 -29.75 -30.26
CA MET A 8 -27.34 -29.39 -29.40
C MET A 8 -27.38 -30.12 -28.05
N THR A 9 -26.35 -30.91 -27.77
CA THR A 9 -25.95 -31.23 -26.40
C THR A 9 -24.99 -30.13 -25.91
N LEU A 10 -25.52 -29.12 -25.22
CA LEU A 10 -24.71 -28.22 -24.40
C LEU A 10 -24.13 -29.05 -23.25
N ALA A 11 -22.81 -29.22 -23.24
CA ALA A 11 -22.11 -29.79 -22.10
C ALA A 11 -22.21 -28.82 -20.91
N ALA A 12 -22.84 -29.31 -19.84
CA ALA A 12 -22.76 -28.70 -18.53
C ALA A 12 -21.34 -28.85 -17.98
N ALA A 13 -20.70 -27.73 -17.64
CA ALA A 13 -19.52 -27.69 -16.79
C ALA A 13 -19.68 -26.55 -15.78
N SER A 14 -20.61 -26.77 -14.84
CA SER A 14 -20.63 -26.05 -13.58
C SER A 14 -19.47 -26.55 -12.72
N MET A 15 -18.31 -25.94 -12.85
CA MET A 15 -17.27 -26.04 -11.83
C MET A 15 -17.15 -24.69 -11.14
N MET A 16 -17.95 -24.61 -10.07
CA MET A 16 -17.61 -23.99 -8.78
C MET A 16 -16.14 -23.55 -8.73
N VAL A 17 -15.89 -22.25 -8.91
CA VAL A 17 -14.63 -21.66 -8.46
C VAL A 17 -14.72 -21.63 -6.93
N PRO A 18 -13.81 -22.29 -6.19
CA PRO A 18 -13.82 -22.22 -4.75
C PRO A 18 -13.57 -20.77 -4.33
N ALA A 19 -14.51 -20.23 -3.55
CA ALA A 19 -14.30 -19.00 -2.80
C ALA A 19 -13.12 -19.22 -1.85
N LEU A 20 -11.96 -18.63 -2.17
CA LEU A 20 -10.89 -18.46 -1.20
C LEU A 20 -11.35 -17.40 -0.20
N ALA A 21 -12.04 -17.87 0.84
CA ALA A 21 -12.21 -17.13 2.07
C ALA A 21 -10.97 -17.34 2.95
N SER A 22 -10.52 -16.23 3.54
CA SER A 22 -9.56 -16.10 4.64
C SER A 22 -8.07 -16.29 4.29
N ALA A 23 -7.48 -15.23 3.75
CA ALA A 23 -6.31 -14.72 4.44
C ALA A 23 -6.85 -13.79 5.53
N GLY A 24 -6.76 -14.22 6.78
CA GLY A 24 -6.72 -13.29 7.90
C GLY A 24 -5.46 -12.45 7.72
N GLU A 25 -5.53 -11.44 6.86
CA GLU A 25 -4.55 -10.37 6.84
C GLU A 25 -4.76 -9.66 8.16
N THR A 26 -3.94 -10.02 9.15
CA THR A 26 -3.66 -9.16 10.27
C THR A 26 -3.19 -7.85 9.65
N ALA A 27 -4.13 -6.92 9.45
CA ALA A 27 -3.84 -5.59 8.97
C ALA A 27 -2.69 -5.09 9.86
N PRO A 28 -1.52 -4.80 9.27
CA PRO A 28 -0.36 -4.34 10.02
C PRO A 28 -0.79 -3.22 10.95
N GLN A 29 -0.47 -3.38 12.23
CA GLN A 29 -0.94 -2.48 13.27
C GLN A 29 -0.50 -1.05 12.89
N ALA A 30 -1.44 -0.19 12.52
CA ALA A 30 -1.17 1.21 12.17
C ALA A 30 -0.38 1.96 13.25
N GLY A 31 -0.38 1.45 14.49
CA GLY A 31 0.38 1.96 15.62
C GLY A 31 1.90 1.74 15.56
N ALA A 32 2.41 0.90 14.65
CA ALA A 32 3.86 0.68 14.51
C ALA A 32 4.54 1.72 13.60
N PHE A 33 3.78 2.44 12.77
CA PHE A 33 4.32 3.37 11.78
C PHE A 33 4.03 4.82 12.13
N THR A 34 5.02 5.67 11.89
CA THR A 34 4.97 7.12 12.14
C THR A 34 4.71 7.86 10.83
N VAL A 35 3.65 8.68 10.81
CA VAL A 35 3.35 9.61 9.72
C VAL A 35 3.50 11.07 10.16
N LYS A 36 4.03 11.93 9.28
CA LYS A 36 4.22 13.37 9.55
C LYS A 36 3.55 14.23 8.49
N THR A 37 3.00 15.36 8.92
CA THR A 37 2.37 16.33 8.03
C THR A 37 3.34 17.39 7.54
N THR A 38 2.95 18.12 6.49
CA THR A 38 3.66 19.30 5.99
C THR A 38 2.66 20.43 5.71
N THR A 39 3.11 21.53 5.10
CA THR A 39 2.21 22.58 4.61
C THR A 39 1.40 22.17 3.38
N ASP A 40 1.88 21.16 2.63
CA ASP A 40 1.21 20.64 1.43
C ASP A 40 -0.10 19.92 1.80
N TYR A 41 -1.17 20.23 1.08
CA TYR A 41 -2.50 19.70 1.39
C TYR A 41 -2.60 18.19 1.13
N ARG A 42 -1.88 17.65 0.14
CA ARG A 42 -1.92 16.23 -0.20
C ARG A 42 -1.25 15.42 0.89
N VAL A 43 -0.13 15.90 1.41
CA VAL A 43 0.53 15.25 2.55
C VAL A 43 -0.38 15.30 3.80
N LYS A 44 -1.14 16.38 4.00
CA LYS A 44 -2.15 16.44 5.09
C LYS A 44 -3.25 15.41 4.89
N GLU A 45 -3.83 15.30 3.69
CA GLU A 45 -4.88 14.32 3.38
C GLU A 45 -4.35 12.87 3.44
N ALA A 46 -3.10 12.64 3.05
CA ALA A 46 -2.44 11.34 3.19
C ALA A 46 -2.35 10.92 4.67
N VAL A 47 -1.88 11.81 5.54
CA VAL A 47 -1.78 11.57 6.99
C VAL A 47 -3.16 11.36 7.62
N LYS A 48 -4.15 12.16 7.22
CA LYS A 48 -5.53 12.02 7.70
C LYS A 48 -6.11 10.67 7.30
N SER A 49 -5.94 10.28 6.04
CA SER A 49 -6.42 9.00 5.50
C SER A 49 -5.74 7.81 6.21
N PHE A 50 -4.43 7.90 6.45
CA PHE A 50 -3.68 6.92 7.23
C PHE A 50 -4.27 6.73 8.62
N LYS A 51 -4.51 7.84 9.34
CA LYS A 51 -5.09 7.82 10.69
C LYS A 51 -6.52 7.25 10.73
N SER A 52 -7.25 7.34 9.62
CA SER A 52 -8.57 6.69 9.49
C SER A 52 -8.51 5.22 9.06
N GLY A 53 -7.31 4.66 8.86
CA GLY A 53 -7.11 3.30 8.36
C GLY A 53 -7.32 3.14 6.86
N ASP A 54 -7.50 4.24 6.13
CA ASP A 54 -7.66 4.23 4.68
C ASP A 54 -6.29 4.36 4.02
N PHE A 55 -5.57 3.25 3.98
CA PHE A 55 -4.22 3.19 3.44
C PHE A 55 -4.21 3.41 1.93
N THR A 56 -5.24 2.96 1.20
CA THR A 56 -5.38 3.20 -0.24
C THR A 56 -5.40 4.69 -0.57
N ARG A 57 -6.23 5.49 0.11
CA ARG A 57 -6.20 6.95 -0.07
C ARG A 57 -4.90 7.57 0.40
N SER A 58 -4.32 7.06 1.49
CA SER A 58 -3.04 7.56 2.00
C SER A 58 -1.90 7.41 0.98
N ILE A 59 -1.82 6.25 0.33
CA ILE A 59 -0.88 5.94 -0.75
C ILE A 59 -1.09 6.90 -1.92
N ALA A 60 -2.32 7.00 -2.42
CA ALA A 60 -2.65 7.84 -3.57
C ALA A 60 -2.28 9.32 -3.35
N TYR A 61 -2.60 9.87 -2.17
CA TYR A 61 -2.24 11.26 -1.87
C TYR A 61 -0.72 11.45 -1.70
N SER A 62 -0.01 10.48 -1.13
CA SER A 62 1.45 10.56 -0.97
C SER A 62 2.16 10.52 -2.33
N GLN A 63 1.77 9.61 -3.22
CA GLN A 63 2.28 9.52 -4.59
C GLN A 63 2.00 10.80 -5.38
N LYS A 64 0.76 11.28 -5.35
CA LYS A 64 0.39 12.53 -6.01
C LYS A 64 1.19 13.72 -5.51
N ALA A 65 1.51 13.76 -4.20
CA ALA A 65 2.34 14.83 -3.66
C ALA A 65 3.77 14.77 -4.22
N ILE A 66 4.34 13.58 -4.37
CA ILE A 66 5.67 13.35 -4.95
C ILE A 66 5.68 13.72 -6.44
N GLU A 67 4.72 13.22 -7.21
CA GLU A 67 4.59 13.45 -8.66
C GLU A 67 4.45 14.93 -9.03
N GLU A 68 3.67 15.70 -8.28
CA GLU A 68 3.45 17.12 -8.55
C GLU A 68 4.58 18.03 -8.01
N GLY A 69 5.63 17.44 -7.43
CA GLY A 69 6.83 18.15 -7.01
C GLY A 69 6.74 18.70 -5.59
N LEU A 70 7.70 18.30 -4.78
CA LEU A 70 7.94 18.81 -3.44
C LEU A 70 9.38 19.32 -3.34
N SER A 71 9.66 20.14 -2.31
CA SER A 71 11.06 20.34 -1.94
C SER A 71 11.63 19.04 -1.38
N THR A 72 12.93 18.79 -1.56
CA THR A 72 13.63 17.58 -1.09
C THR A 72 13.27 17.20 0.35
N LYS A 73 13.18 18.20 1.25
CA LYS A 73 12.80 17.99 2.65
C LYS A 73 11.36 17.47 2.82
N ARG A 74 10.40 17.98 2.05
CA ARG A 74 9.00 17.54 2.10
C ARG A 74 8.79 16.24 1.33
N GLU A 75 9.55 16.04 0.27
CA GLU A 75 9.56 14.80 -0.50
C GLU A 75 9.99 13.62 0.36
N ALA A 76 11.07 13.76 1.15
CA ALA A 76 11.45 12.77 2.17
C ALA A 76 10.33 12.47 3.18
N ILE A 77 9.50 13.46 3.52
CA ILE A 77 8.33 13.26 4.41
C ILE A 77 7.23 12.47 3.67
N ALA A 78 6.96 12.80 2.42
CA ALA A 78 5.96 12.12 1.60
C ALA A 78 6.35 10.65 1.36
N PHE A 79 7.61 10.36 1.03
CA PHE A 79 8.10 8.99 0.89
C PHE A 79 8.05 8.20 2.21
N SER A 80 8.38 8.82 3.34
CA SER A 80 8.23 8.17 4.65
C SER A 80 6.78 7.84 5.01
N ASN A 81 5.83 8.72 4.65
CA ASN A 81 4.40 8.45 4.83
C ASN A 81 3.91 7.38 3.86
N LEU A 82 4.40 7.39 2.61
CA LEU A 82 4.10 6.35 1.62
C LEU A 82 4.59 4.98 2.10
N CYS A 83 5.79 4.89 2.65
CA CYS A 83 6.31 3.69 3.28
C CYS A 83 5.39 3.17 4.40
N ALA A 84 4.97 4.05 5.32
CA ALA A 84 4.03 3.67 6.38
C ALA A 84 2.71 3.13 5.82
N ALA A 85 2.15 3.80 4.80
CA ALA A 85 0.87 3.42 4.21
C ALA A 85 0.95 2.11 3.42
N LEU A 86 2.02 1.88 2.65
CA LEU A 86 2.28 0.65 1.91
C LEU A 86 2.53 -0.54 2.84
N ALA A 87 3.33 -0.31 3.89
CA ALA A 87 3.56 -1.32 4.90
C ALA A 87 2.23 -1.67 5.59
N ALA A 88 1.41 -0.67 5.90
CA ALA A 88 0.09 -0.88 6.49
C ALA A 88 -0.93 -1.54 5.55
N SER A 89 -0.77 -1.41 4.23
CA SER A 89 -1.60 -2.09 3.24
C SER A 89 -1.11 -3.49 2.86
N GLY A 90 0.03 -3.94 3.40
CA GLY A 90 0.58 -5.27 3.12
C GLY A 90 1.68 -5.33 2.05
N ASP A 91 1.92 -4.24 1.31
CA ASP A 91 2.92 -4.18 0.24
C ASP A 91 4.31 -3.82 0.78
N MET A 92 4.96 -4.84 1.35
CA MET A 92 6.24 -4.68 2.05
C MET A 92 7.41 -4.34 1.11
N ASN A 93 7.35 -4.78 -0.15
CA ASN A 93 8.40 -4.52 -1.12
C ASN A 93 8.39 -3.04 -1.52
N ALA A 94 7.23 -2.52 -1.91
CA ALA A 94 7.09 -1.11 -2.23
C ALA A 94 7.32 -0.21 -1.00
N ALA A 95 6.94 -0.67 0.20
CA ALA A 95 7.23 0.05 1.43
C ALA A 95 8.74 0.21 1.67
N THR A 96 9.51 -0.85 1.41
CA THR A 96 10.98 -0.82 1.57
C THR A 96 11.60 0.23 0.67
N GLU A 97 11.25 0.23 -0.62
CA GLU A 97 11.72 1.21 -1.60
C GLU A 97 11.35 2.65 -1.20
N ALA A 98 10.12 2.87 -0.72
CA ALA A 98 9.69 4.19 -0.26
C ALA A 98 10.46 4.66 0.98
N CYS A 99 10.74 3.77 1.93
CA CYS A 99 11.53 4.10 3.12
C CYS A 99 12.99 4.38 2.77
N ASP A 100 13.57 3.62 1.85
CA ASP A 100 14.94 3.81 1.38
C ASP A 100 15.08 5.15 0.66
N THR A 101 14.15 5.46 -0.24
CA THR A 101 14.13 6.75 -0.95
C THR A 101 14.00 7.92 0.04
N ALA A 102 13.17 7.80 1.08
CA ALA A 102 13.06 8.84 2.11
C ALA A 102 14.40 9.10 2.84
N LEU A 103 15.18 8.05 3.09
CA LEU A 103 16.48 8.10 3.75
C LEU A 103 17.60 8.53 2.79
N GLU A 104 17.51 8.25 1.50
CA GLU A 104 18.43 8.81 0.50
C GLU A 104 18.28 10.33 0.41
N LEU A 105 17.04 10.83 0.41
CA LEU A 105 16.75 12.27 0.39
C LEU A 105 17.12 12.95 1.71
N ARG A 106 16.99 12.23 2.84
CA ARG A 106 17.34 12.74 4.17
C ARG A 106 17.73 11.59 5.11
N PRO A 107 19.04 11.29 5.22
CA PRO A 107 19.53 10.13 5.99
C PRO A 107 19.21 10.17 7.48
N ASP A 108 19.05 11.35 8.06
CA ASP A 108 18.79 11.58 9.48
C ASP A 108 17.29 11.74 9.80
N TYR A 109 16.40 11.40 8.86
CA TYR A 109 14.97 11.57 9.08
C TYR A 109 14.38 10.50 10.00
N ALA A 110 14.32 10.80 11.31
CA ALA A 110 13.86 9.86 12.33
C ALA A 110 12.57 9.07 11.99
N PRO A 111 11.46 9.68 11.54
CA PRO A 111 10.27 8.91 11.10
C PRO A 111 10.52 7.88 9.99
N ALA A 112 11.42 8.14 9.04
CA ALA A 112 11.76 7.15 8.02
C ALA A 112 12.61 6.01 8.60
N VAL A 113 13.54 6.33 9.50
CA VAL A 113 14.33 5.32 10.24
C VAL A 113 13.41 4.43 11.07
N ASP A 114 12.49 5.02 11.83
CA ASP A 114 11.52 4.31 12.66
C ASP A 114 10.62 3.40 11.81
N ASN A 115 10.10 3.91 10.69
CA ASN A 115 9.25 3.13 9.79
C ASN A 115 10.01 1.97 9.14
N LYS A 116 11.25 2.18 8.71
CA LYS A 116 12.09 1.12 8.15
C LYS A 116 12.42 0.05 9.20
N ALA A 117 12.69 0.45 10.44
CA ALA A 117 12.92 -0.48 11.54
C ALA A 117 11.67 -1.33 11.82
N ALA A 118 10.48 -0.70 11.92
CA ALA A 118 9.21 -1.40 12.09
C ALA A 118 8.94 -2.38 10.92
N LEU A 119 9.15 -1.94 9.69
CA LEU A 119 9.00 -2.76 8.48
C LEU A 119 9.95 -3.97 8.50
N THR A 120 11.20 -3.79 8.92
CA THR A 120 12.19 -4.88 9.02
C THR A 120 11.76 -5.94 10.03
N VAL A 121 11.21 -5.52 11.19
CA VAL A 121 10.66 -6.45 12.17
C VAL A 121 9.50 -7.25 11.59
N MET A 122 8.62 -6.60 10.82
CA MET A 122 7.50 -7.27 10.16
C MET A 122 7.94 -8.26 9.08
N LEU A 123 8.95 -7.91 8.29
CA LEU A 123 9.53 -8.78 7.27
C LEU A 123 10.18 -10.02 7.86
N ALA A 124 10.79 -9.90 9.05
CA ALA A 124 11.41 -11.03 9.75
C ALA A 124 10.40 -12.01 10.39
N GLN A 125 9.13 -11.61 10.52
CA GLN A 125 8.07 -12.42 11.14
C GLN A 125 7.19 -13.18 10.13
N LYS A 126 7.38 -12.94 8.83
CA LYS A 126 6.72 -13.68 7.74
C LYS A 126 7.55 -14.89 7.31
#